data_AF-A0A8K0QT58-F1
#
_entry.id   AF-A0A8K0QT58-F1
#
_cell.length_a   1.000
_cell.length_b   1.000
_cell.length_c   1.000
_cell.angle_alpha   90.00
_cell.angle_beta   90.00
_cell.angle_gamma   90.00
#
_symmetry.space_group_name_H-M   'P 1'
#
loop_
_entity.id
_entity.type
_entity.pdbx_description
1 polymer ?
#
loop_
_entity_poly.entity_id
_entity_poly.type
_entity_poly.pdbx_seq_one_letter_code
_entity_poly.pdbx_strand_id
1 'polypeptide(L)'
;MVSTRASSKRKHDGTDAEGQAVRTAAKSKKARHMKKENPIKPESRCRLLELPPEIRNRIYDFAVEVHPHDHDQDDSDSDDGLRRRFAPRVQHIIRYARSWATRPWQFFGLTQTCRQLRAEHRSIWIRSLSVRLYIHEIGDFAQHFFPDRVEQPVGPALIQISWDERDRDYPNHLLSWLKFCDRFPSTDIDFVSAPVADGLRPGELSCNYCLALEADGRCGCYHGGCRDEDCECDDPDMNYYEWTELCEDRIAYLDVVRRFLLNHNDEWRKTVRQQLTSCTFSEYHAGHVFFKIHCRDTLAQTVSDAQSAWDVLKGWDLFDLPRARNMEFVLAFAEKKMSTIGGRSIIRSVVREMRFLLPKQDA
;
A
#
# COMPACT_ATOMS: atom_id res chain seq x y z
N MET A 1 -4.66 53.59 -27.46
CA MET A 1 -6.01 52.96 -27.48
C MET A 1 -6.24 52.31 -26.13
N VAL A 2 -7.36 52.68 -25.51
CA VAL A 2 -7.78 52.39 -24.14
C VAL A 2 -8.62 51.11 -24.14
N SER A 3 -8.45 50.22 -23.15
CA SER A 3 -9.58 49.58 -22.47
C SER A 3 -9.12 48.84 -21.21
N THR A 4 -9.87 49.07 -20.13
CA THR A 4 -9.69 48.60 -18.76
C THR A 4 -10.90 47.78 -18.31
N ARG A 5 -10.66 46.86 -17.36
CA ARG A 5 -11.57 46.31 -16.32
C ARG A 5 -12.76 45.43 -16.73
N ALA A 6 -12.91 44.32 -15.98
CA ALA A 6 -14.20 43.89 -15.46
C ALA A 6 -14.04 43.11 -14.13
N SER A 7 -14.58 43.68 -13.06
CA SER A 7 -14.78 43.07 -11.74
C SER A 7 -16.18 42.44 -11.70
N SER A 8 -16.32 41.24 -11.14
CA SER A 8 -17.64 40.62 -10.92
C SER A 8 -18.03 40.71 -9.45
N LYS A 9 -19.20 41.32 -9.23
CA LYS A 9 -19.82 41.71 -7.96
C LYS A 9 -21.07 40.82 -7.80
N ARG A 10 -21.10 39.88 -6.85
CA ARG A 10 -22.33 39.12 -6.55
C ARG A 10 -23.16 39.84 -5.50
N LYS A 11 -24.39 40.15 -5.89
CA LYS A 11 -25.46 40.76 -5.10
C LYS A 11 -26.02 39.77 -4.09
N HIS A 12 -26.36 40.34 -2.93
CA HIS A 12 -27.16 39.78 -1.86
C HIS A 12 -28.55 40.45 -1.92
N ASP A 13 -29.61 39.66 -1.77
CA ASP A 13 -31.01 39.98 -1.39
C ASP A 13 -31.87 38.81 -1.90
N GLY A 14 -32.79 38.20 -1.17
CA GLY A 14 -33.54 38.65 0.00
C GLY A 14 -35.01 38.44 -0.33
N THR A 15 -35.67 37.45 0.29
CA THR A 15 -37.14 37.41 0.35
C THR A 15 -37.60 36.53 1.50
N ASP A 16 -38.30 37.18 2.41
CA ASP A 16 -39.02 36.66 3.56
C ASP A 16 -40.24 35.83 3.16
N ALA A 17 -40.63 34.89 4.01
CA ALA A 17 -42.03 34.54 4.22
C ALA A 17 -42.24 33.88 5.60
N GLU A 18 -43.26 34.40 6.27
CA GLU A 18 -43.77 34.13 7.62
C GLU A 18 -44.29 32.71 7.85
N GLY A 19 -44.35 32.29 9.13
CA GLY A 19 -45.06 31.05 9.50
C GLY A 19 -45.03 30.65 10.97
N GLN A 20 -45.77 31.39 11.81
CA GLN A 20 -46.55 30.93 13.00
C GLN A 20 -45.92 30.15 14.16
N ALA A 21 -45.84 30.88 15.29
CA ALA A 21 -46.20 30.57 16.68
C ALA A 21 -46.70 29.16 17.07
N VAL A 22 -46.10 28.60 18.14
CA VAL A 22 -46.83 27.99 19.28
C VAL A 22 -46.08 28.25 20.59
N ARG A 23 -46.80 28.85 21.54
CA ARG A 23 -46.45 29.02 22.96
C ARG A 23 -46.65 27.70 23.70
N THR A 24 -45.81 27.37 24.70
CA THR A 24 -46.33 27.01 26.04
C THR A 24 -45.25 26.92 27.13
N ALA A 25 -45.59 27.59 28.23
CA ALA A 25 -45.46 27.17 29.63
C ALA A 25 -44.06 27.08 30.29
N ALA A 26 -43.80 28.13 31.06
CA ALA A 26 -42.89 28.16 32.19
C ALA A 26 -43.27 27.16 33.30
N LYS A 27 -42.27 26.48 33.88
CA LYS A 27 -42.28 26.13 35.30
C LYS A 27 -40.90 26.37 35.93
N SER A 28 -40.99 27.07 37.05
CA SER A 28 -39.95 27.63 37.91
C SER A 28 -39.46 26.60 38.94
N LYS A 29 -38.32 26.94 39.58
CA LYS A 29 -37.70 26.39 40.81
C LYS A 29 -36.74 25.21 40.53
N LYS A 30 -35.52 25.17 41.06
CA LYS A 30 -34.94 25.79 42.25
C LYS A 30 -33.42 25.81 42.08
N ALA A 31 -32.80 26.96 42.36
CA ALA A 31 -31.36 27.14 42.36
C ALA A 31 -30.72 26.28 43.45
N ARG A 32 -29.95 25.27 43.03
CA ARG A 32 -28.90 24.67 43.85
C ARG A 32 -27.60 25.35 43.44
N HIS A 33 -27.17 26.28 44.27
CA HIS A 33 -25.89 26.96 44.16
C HIS A 33 -24.78 25.96 44.52
N MET A 34 -24.50 25.02 43.62
CA MET A 34 -23.21 24.33 43.65
C MET A 34 -22.21 25.30 43.05
N LYS A 35 -21.17 25.62 43.84
CA LYS A 35 -20.00 26.38 43.43
C LYS A 35 -19.50 25.74 42.13
N LYS A 36 -19.85 26.36 41.00
CA LYS A 36 -19.40 25.97 39.68
C LYS A 36 -17.94 26.38 39.66
N GLU A 37 -17.06 25.47 40.08
CA GLU A 37 -15.65 25.60 39.76
C GLU A 37 -15.61 25.85 38.26
N ASN A 38 -15.18 27.06 37.89
CA ASN A 38 -15.02 27.43 36.50
C ASN A 38 -14.17 26.31 35.90
N PRO A 39 -14.68 25.54 34.91
CA PRO A 39 -13.84 24.57 34.24
C PRO A 39 -12.62 25.38 33.80
N ILE A 40 -11.45 25.02 34.32
CA ILE A 40 -10.19 25.63 33.95
C ILE A 40 -10.21 25.61 32.43
N LYS A 41 -10.46 26.77 31.80
CA LYS A 41 -10.45 26.87 30.36
C LYS A 41 -9.05 26.40 30.02
N PRO A 42 -8.90 25.28 29.28
CA PRO A 42 -7.58 24.78 28.97
C PRO A 42 -6.81 25.95 28.40
N GLU A 43 -5.77 26.39 29.10
CA GLU A 43 -4.93 27.49 28.66
C GLU A 43 -4.64 27.24 27.20
N SER A 44 -4.91 28.26 26.37
CA SER A 44 -4.83 28.14 24.91
C SER A 44 -3.45 27.60 24.58
N ARG A 45 -3.39 26.29 24.30
CA ARG A 45 -2.15 25.63 23.91
C ARG A 45 -1.60 26.45 22.76
N CYS A 46 -0.43 27.03 22.96
CA CYS A 46 0.21 27.88 21.97
C CYS A 46 0.19 27.14 20.64
N ARG A 47 -0.54 27.66 19.66
CA ARG A 47 -0.59 27.02 18.36
C ARG A 47 0.75 27.26 17.71
N LEU A 48 1.30 26.25 17.07
CA LEU A 48 2.63 26.37 16.49
C LEU A 48 2.69 27.54 15.48
N LEU A 49 1.63 27.76 14.70
CA LEU A 49 1.54 28.89 13.77
C LEU A 49 1.37 30.25 14.44
N GLU A 50 1.00 30.28 15.72
CA GLU A 50 0.97 31.51 16.54
C GLU A 50 2.34 31.80 17.17
N LEU A 51 3.30 30.87 17.07
CA LEU A 51 4.67 31.12 17.50
C LEU A 51 5.35 32.12 16.55
N PRO A 52 6.22 32.99 17.09
CA PRO A 52 7.09 33.82 16.28
C PRO A 52 7.86 32.97 15.24
N PRO A 53 8.07 33.49 14.02
CA PRO A 53 8.80 32.80 12.95
C PRO A 53 10.14 32.22 13.41
N GLU A 54 10.84 32.88 14.33
CA GLU A 54 12.13 32.47 14.87
C GLU A 54 12.02 31.19 15.70
N ILE A 55 10.95 31.04 16.49
CA ILE A 55 10.71 29.84 17.29
C ILE A 55 10.24 28.70 16.39
N ARG A 56 9.41 29.00 15.39
CA ARG A 56 9.03 28.01 14.36
C ARG A 56 10.25 27.50 13.60
N ASN A 57 11.11 28.41 13.14
CA ASN A 57 12.35 28.06 12.46
C ASN A 57 13.26 27.23 13.36
N ARG A 58 13.42 27.57 14.64
CA ARG A 58 14.18 26.72 15.59
C ARG A 58 13.57 25.33 15.79
N ILE A 59 12.24 25.23 15.84
CA ILE A 59 11.55 23.94 15.90
C ILE A 59 11.77 23.17 14.60
N TYR A 60 11.79 23.87 13.45
CA TYR A 60 12.12 23.26 12.17
C TYR A 60 13.57 22.78 12.14
N ASP A 61 14.53 23.64 12.45
CA ASP A 61 15.95 23.31 12.52
C ASP A 61 16.22 22.15 13.48
N PHE A 62 15.50 22.07 14.60
CA PHE A 62 15.59 20.96 15.55
C PHE A 62 14.96 19.66 15.03
N ALA A 63 13.86 19.76 14.30
CA ALA A 63 13.11 18.61 13.78
C ALA A 63 13.64 18.09 12.44
N VAL A 64 14.44 18.89 11.74
CA VAL A 64 15.24 18.50 10.58
C VAL A 64 16.38 17.64 11.12
N GLU A 65 16.45 16.38 10.68
CA GLU A 65 17.54 15.49 11.09
C GLU A 65 18.88 16.03 10.54
N VAL A 66 19.84 16.30 11.44
CA VAL A 66 21.16 16.88 11.10
C VAL A 66 21.87 16.01 10.07
N HIS A 67 22.41 16.65 9.02
CA HIS A 67 23.16 16.01 7.96
C HIS A 67 24.41 15.30 8.49
N PRO A 68 24.65 14.04 8.11
CA PRO A 68 25.92 13.38 8.38
C PRO A 68 27.14 14.03 7.69
N HIS A 69 26.93 14.94 6.74
CA HIS A 69 28.00 15.60 5.97
C HIS A 69 28.33 17.02 6.44
N ASP A 70 27.63 17.57 7.43
CA ASP A 70 27.99 18.88 8.02
C ASP A 70 29.01 18.74 9.16
N HIS A 71 29.39 17.49 9.49
CA HIS A 71 30.57 17.19 10.26
C HIS A 71 31.52 16.43 9.35
N ASP A 72 32.53 17.15 8.84
CA ASP A 72 33.68 16.55 8.19
C ASP A 72 34.19 15.39 9.05
N GLN A 73 34.36 14.24 8.37
CA GLN A 73 35.11 13.06 8.78
C GLN A 73 35.93 13.22 10.06
N ASP A 74 35.41 12.69 11.16
CA ASP A 74 36.29 12.13 12.18
C ASP A 74 35.75 10.73 12.52
N ASP A 75 36.32 9.74 11.83
CA ASP A 75 36.07 8.32 11.95
C ASP A 75 36.47 7.84 13.36
N SER A 76 35.59 8.06 14.34
CA SER A 76 35.69 7.41 15.63
C SER A 76 34.43 6.61 15.92
N ASP A 77 34.63 5.30 16.07
CA ASP A 77 33.70 4.21 16.39
C ASP A 77 32.85 4.46 17.65
N SER A 78 32.05 5.52 17.64
CA SER A 78 31.04 5.76 18.65
C SER A 78 29.74 5.12 18.20
N ASP A 79 29.50 3.96 18.79
CA ASP A 79 28.23 3.25 18.89
C ASP A 79 27.09 4.18 19.36
N ASP A 80 26.58 5.03 18.47
CA ASP A 80 25.38 5.85 18.68
C ASP A 80 24.16 5.15 18.04
N GLY A 81 23.96 3.87 18.41
CA GLY A 81 22.82 3.03 18.02
C GLY A 81 21.46 3.51 18.54
N LEU A 82 21.38 4.73 19.09
CA LEU A 82 20.17 5.32 19.66
C LEU A 82 19.61 6.50 18.84
N ARG A 83 20.36 7.07 17.89
CA ARG A 83 19.93 8.33 17.24
C ARG A 83 18.98 8.25 16.05
N ARG A 84 18.62 7.07 15.51
CA ARG A 84 17.80 6.99 14.26
C ARG A 84 16.71 5.92 14.27
N ARG A 85 15.91 5.82 15.34
CA ARG A 85 14.80 4.86 15.45
C ARG A 85 13.43 5.37 15.02
N PHE A 86 13.31 6.63 14.61
CA PHE A 86 12.01 7.21 14.27
C PHE A 86 11.58 6.95 12.83
N ALA A 87 12.50 6.90 11.87
CA ALA A 87 12.16 6.46 10.52
C ALA A 87 11.84 4.94 10.53
N PRO A 88 10.79 4.49 9.81
CA PRO A 88 10.63 3.08 9.50
C PRO A 88 11.96 2.53 9.01
N ARG A 89 12.39 1.37 9.54
CA ARG A 89 13.62 0.71 9.09
C ARG A 89 13.45 0.35 7.61
N VAL A 90 13.81 1.25 6.72
CA VAL A 90 14.19 0.87 5.37
C VAL A 90 15.58 0.28 5.53
N GLN A 91 15.67 -1.05 5.69
CA GLN A 91 16.95 -1.75 5.67
C GLN A 91 17.67 -1.32 4.38
N HIS A 92 18.76 -0.58 4.52
CA HIS A 92 19.62 -0.25 3.40
C HIS A 92 20.98 -0.90 3.63
N ILE A 93 21.14 -2.08 3.04
CA ILE A 93 22.45 -2.57 2.63
C ILE A 93 22.60 -2.15 1.16
N ILE A 94 22.78 -0.85 0.90
CA ILE A 94 23.14 -0.37 -0.46
C ILE A 94 24.27 0.64 -0.31
N ARG A 95 25.47 0.25 -0.74
CA ARG A 95 26.70 1.09 -0.77
C ARG A 95 26.60 2.34 -1.67
N TYR A 96 25.52 2.49 -2.43
CA TYR A 96 25.24 3.64 -3.31
C TYR A 96 23.91 4.32 -3.04
N ALA A 97 23.28 4.05 -1.89
CA ALA A 97 22.04 4.71 -1.56
C ALA A 97 22.28 6.22 -1.50
N ARG A 98 21.49 7.00 -2.26
CA ARG A 98 21.55 8.46 -2.23
C ARG A 98 21.71 8.92 -0.78
N SER A 99 22.64 9.85 -0.56
CA SER A 99 22.94 10.42 0.75
C SER A 99 21.64 10.67 1.51
N TRP A 100 21.57 10.28 2.79
CA TRP A 100 20.39 10.46 3.66
C TRP A 100 19.78 11.86 3.51
N ALA A 101 20.67 12.83 3.29
CA ALA A 101 20.47 14.21 2.91
C ALA A 101 19.42 14.52 1.83
N THR A 102 19.25 13.63 0.87
CA THR A 102 18.45 13.88 -0.35
C THR A 102 17.15 13.12 -0.37
N ARG A 103 16.84 12.39 0.71
CA ARG A 103 15.68 11.50 0.76
C ARG A 103 14.44 12.26 1.24
N PRO A 104 13.23 11.74 1.03
CA PRO A 104 12.00 12.36 1.56
C PRO A 104 11.92 12.39 3.09
N TRP A 105 12.81 11.66 3.80
CA TRP A 105 12.82 11.49 5.26
C TRP A 105 13.27 12.71 6.07
N GLN A 106 13.85 13.74 5.44
CA GLN A 106 14.21 15.04 6.08
C GLN A 106 13.02 15.68 6.80
N PHE A 107 11.80 15.46 6.28
CA PHE A 107 10.58 15.98 6.87
C PHE A 107 9.94 15.01 7.86
N PHE A 108 10.52 13.82 8.09
CA PHE A 108 9.90 12.83 8.96
C PHE A 108 9.81 13.36 10.42
N GLY A 109 10.90 13.89 10.97
CA GLY A 109 10.88 14.54 12.30
C GLY A 109 9.87 15.69 12.37
N LEU A 110 9.82 16.53 11.33
CA LEU A 110 8.82 17.60 11.17
C LEU A 110 7.38 17.05 11.15
N THR A 111 7.14 15.92 10.46
CA THR A 111 5.86 15.22 10.47
C THR A 111 5.57 14.47 11.77
N GLN A 112 6.48 14.41 12.72
CA GLN A 112 6.23 13.93 14.08
C GLN A 112 6.01 15.10 15.06
N THR A 113 6.60 16.27 14.79
CA THR A 113 6.35 17.48 15.57
C THR A 113 4.94 18.04 15.34
N CYS A 114 4.24 18.40 16.42
CA CYS A 114 2.99 19.18 16.48
C CYS A 114 1.88 18.84 15.45
N ARG A 115 0.64 18.57 15.91
CA ARG A 115 -0.51 18.26 15.00
C ARG A 115 -0.71 19.23 13.82
N GLN A 116 -0.36 20.51 13.96
CA GLN A 116 -0.52 21.51 12.90
C GLN A 116 0.48 21.37 11.75
N LEU A 117 1.77 21.12 12.02
CA LEU A 117 2.75 20.86 10.96
C LEU A 117 2.45 19.58 10.21
N ARG A 118 1.97 18.58 10.94
CA ARG A 118 1.48 17.34 10.34
C ARG A 118 0.30 17.56 9.42
N ALA A 119 -0.51 18.60 9.61
CA ALA A 119 -1.59 18.90 8.67
C ALA A 119 -1.04 19.62 7.42
N GLU A 120 -0.07 20.51 7.60
CA GLU A 120 0.49 21.35 6.52
C GLU A 120 1.50 20.62 5.63
N HIS A 121 2.48 19.95 6.23
CA HIS A 121 3.60 19.33 5.49
C HIS A 121 3.35 17.87 5.10
N ARG A 122 2.34 17.20 5.68
CA ARG A 122 2.10 15.78 5.40
C ARG A 122 1.74 15.52 3.95
N SER A 123 0.90 16.35 3.33
CA SER A 123 0.52 16.15 1.93
C SER A 123 1.73 16.28 1.01
N ILE A 124 2.62 17.24 1.27
CA ILE A 124 3.87 17.43 0.54
C ILE A 124 4.80 16.25 0.76
N TRP A 125 5.05 15.87 2.01
CA TRP A 125 5.90 14.74 2.37
C TRP A 125 5.41 13.44 1.73
N ILE A 126 4.12 13.13 1.86
CA ILE A 126 3.51 11.95 1.25
C ILE A 126 3.69 12.02 -0.26
N ARG A 127 3.37 13.13 -0.93
CA ARG A 127 3.49 13.22 -2.40
C ARG A 127 4.89 12.96 -2.92
N SER A 128 5.92 13.27 -2.12
CA SER A 128 7.32 13.03 -2.46
C SER A 128 7.85 11.70 -1.91
N LEU A 129 7.04 10.94 -1.16
CA LEU A 129 7.45 9.69 -0.54
C LEU A 129 7.66 8.63 -1.62
N SER A 130 8.89 8.12 -1.68
CA SER A 130 9.22 6.88 -2.38
C SER A 130 9.66 5.86 -1.32
N VAL A 131 8.92 4.77 -1.20
CA VAL A 131 9.13 3.77 -0.16
C VAL A 131 9.32 2.40 -0.79
N ARG A 132 10.17 1.57 -0.18
CA ARG A 132 10.31 0.16 -0.49
C ARG A 132 9.80 -0.67 0.68
N LEU A 133 8.96 -1.66 0.41
CA LEU A 133 8.28 -2.51 1.39
C LEU A 133 8.24 -3.95 0.87
N TYR A 134 8.15 -4.93 1.76
CA TYR A 134 7.74 -6.28 1.37
C TYR A 134 6.22 -6.35 1.21
N ILE A 135 5.72 -7.29 0.40
CA ILE A 135 4.29 -7.37 0.07
C ILE A 135 3.37 -7.44 1.31
N HIS A 136 3.81 -8.13 2.36
CA HIS A 136 3.05 -8.31 3.60
C HIS A 136 2.97 -7.05 4.47
N GLU A 137 3.86 -6.07 4.26
CA GLU A 137 3.91 -4.83 5.05
C GLU A 137 2.94 -3.75 4.56
N ILE A 138 2.40 -3.87 3.33
CA ILE A 138 1.56 -2.81 2.75
C ILE A 138 0.26 -2.60 3.51
N GLY A 139 -0.36 -3.66 4.04
CA GLY A 139 -1.58 -3.52 4.83
C GLY A 139 -1.35 -2.60 6.03
N ASP A 140 -0.29 -2.87 6.79
CA ASP A 140 0.10 -2.08 7.95
C ASP A 140 0.53 -0.68 7.56
N PHE A 141 1.34 -0.55 6.51
CA PHE A 141 1.75 0.76 5.97
C PHE A 141 0.55 1.62 5.56
N ALA A 142 -0.39 1.05 4.80
CA ALA A 142 -1.61 1.72 4.39
C ALA A 142 -2.46 2.16 5.59
N GLN A 143 -2.63 1.28 6.58
CA GLN A 143 -3.40 1.60 7.79
C GLN A 143 -2.77 2.73 8.62
N HIS A 144 -1.44 2.72 8.78
CA HIS A 144 -0.74 3.71 9.59
C HIS A 144 -0.62 5.07 8.90
N PHE A 145 -0.26 5.09 7.61
CA PHE A 145 0.02 6.33 6.88
C PHE A 145 -1.19 6.87 6.11
N PHE A 146 -2.23 6.07 5.91
CA PHE A 146 -3.39 6.43 5.09
C PHE A 146 -4.71 5.99 5.72
N PRO A 147 -5.08 6.48 6.91
CA PRO A 147 -6.36 6.10 7.54
C PRO A 147 -7.55 6.55 6.68
N ASP A 148 -8.65 5.80 6.68
CA ASP A 148 -9.82 6.01 5.79
C ASP A 148 -10.48 7.41 5.85
N ARG A 149 -10.15 8.22 6.86
CA ARG A 149 -10.81 9.50 7.16
C ARG A 149 -10.11 10.73 6.56
N VAL A 150 -9.16 10.56 5.64
CA VAL A 150 -8.44 11.71 5.05
C VAL A 150 -9.28 12.31 3.90
N GLU A 151 -9.67 13.57 4.06
CA GLU A 151 -10.53 14.32 3.12
C GLU A 151 -9.91 14.53 1.73
N GLN A 152 -8.58 14.47 1.63
CA GLN A 152 -7.84 14.58 0.37
C GLN A 152 -6.84 13.42 0.24
N PRO A 153 -7.11 12.42 -0.62
CA PRO A 153 -6.22 11.29 -0.80
C PRO A 153 -5.01 11.74 -1.63
N VAL A 154 -3.95 12.17 -0.96
CA VAL A 154 -2.61 12.27 -1.55
C VAL A 154 -1.91 10.95 -1.25
N GLY A 155 -1.43 10.27 -2.28
CA GLY A 155 -0.64 9.04 -2.17
C GLY A 155 0.87 9.29 -2.31
N PRO A 156 1.70 8.29 -2.00
CA PRO A 156 3.13 8.34 -2.26
C PRO A 156 3.44 8.50 -3.75
N ALA A 157 4.61 9.01 -4.08
CA ALA A 157 5.07 9.06 -5.47
C ALA A 157 5.29 7.65 -6.01
N LEU A 158 5.96 6.80 -5.22
CA LEU A 158 6.36 5.45 -5.63
C LEU A 158 6.31 4.50 -4.43
N ILE A 159 5.73 3.32 -4.64
CA ILE A 159 5.89 2.16 -3.76
C ILE A 159 6.62 1.09 -4.54
N GLN A 160 7.84 0.76 -4.12
CA GLN A 160 8.57 -0.41 -4.60
C GLN A 160 8.27 -1.60 -3.68
N ILE A 161 7.95 -2.73 -4.28
CA ILE A 161 7.71 -3.99 -3.59
C ILE A 161 8.96 -4.84 -3.74
N SER A 162 9.66 -5.07 -2.63
CA SER A 162 10.68 -6.11 -2.57
C SER A 162 9.98 -7.47 -2.68
N TRP A 163 10.28 -8.20 -3.73
CA TRP A 163 9.69 -9.50 -4.00
C TRP A 163 10.73 -10.61 -3.84
N ASP A 164 10.43 -11.55 -2.96
CA ASP A 164 11.17 -12.79 -2.79
C ASP A 164 10.36 -13.97 -3.33
N GLU A 165 11.01 -15.00 -3.87
CA GLU A 165 10.30 -16.21 -4.27
C GLU A 165 9.64 -16.92 -3.07
N ARG A 166 10.18 -16.72 -1.87
CA ARG A 166 9.57 -17.16 -0.60
C ARG A 166 8.27 -16.42 -0.30
N ASP A 167 8.04 -15.25 -0.91
CA ASP A 167 6.79 -14.52 -0.77
C ASP A 167 5.63 -15.15 -1.58
N ARG A 168 5.90 -16.15 -2.42
CA ARG A 168 4.86 -16.93 -3.16
C ARG A 168 3.81 -17.51 -2.20
N ASP A 169 4.22 -17.85 -0.98
CA ASP A 169 3.37 -18.42 0.06
C ASP A 169 2.55 -17.38 0.84
N TYR A 170 2.60 -16.10 0.47
CA TYR A 170 1.70 -15.06 0.99
C TYR A 170 0.57 -14.74 -0.02
N PRO A 171 -0.37 -15.66 -0.32
CA PRO A 171 -1.46 -15.41 -1.27
C PRO A 171 -2.56 -14.50 -0.73
N ASN A 172 -2.38 -13.86 0.43
CA ASN A 172 -3.51 -13.39 1.21
C ASN A 172 -3.86 -11.93 0.92
N HIS A 173 -4.62 -11.81 -0.17
CA HIS A 173 -5.54 -10.72 -0.51
C HIS A 173 -4.90 -9.46 -1.11
N LEU A 174 -4.83 -9.45 -2.44
CA LEU A 174 -4.65 -8.22 -3.24
C LEU A 174 -5.73 -7.16 -2.96
N LEU A 175 -6.78 -7.47 -2.20
CA LEU A 175 -7.83 -6.52 -1.89
C LEU A 175 -7.30 -5.26 -1.18
N SER A 176 -6.35 -5.39 -0.25
CA SER A 176 -5.74 -4.22 0.41
C SER A 176 -4.98 -3.36 -0.58
N TRP A 177 -4.28 -4.00 -1.52
CA TRP A 177 -3.58 -3.34 -2.63
C TRP A 177 -4.51 -2.65 -3.60
N LEU A 178 -5.55 -3.34 -4.07
CA LEU A 178 -6.54 -2.79 -4.99
C LEU A 178 -7.25 -1.58 -4.38
N LYS A 179 -7.59 -1.64 -3.09
CA LYS A 179 -8.15 -0.50 -2.34
C LYS A 179 -7.15 0.66 -2.26
N PHE A 180 -5.89 0.34 -2.00
CA PHE A 180 -4.83 1.35 -1.96
C PHE A 180 -4.67 2.05 -3.32
N CYS A 181 -4.60 1.28 -4.41
CA CYS A 181 -4.45 1.80 -5.78
C CYS A 181 -5.66 2.63 -6.22
N ASP A 182 -6.88 2.15 -5.92
CA ASP A 182 -8.12 2.90 -6.19
C ASP A 182 -8.15 4.23 -5.45
N ARG A 183 -7.73 4.23 -4.18
CA ARG A 183 -7.68 5.45 -3.37
C ARG A 183 -6.59 6.41 -3.83
N PHE A 184 -5.47 5.91 -4.33
CA PHE A 184 -4.31 6.70 -4.69
C PHE A 184 -3.86 6.43 -6.14
N PRO A 185 -4.67 6.83 -7.14
CA PRO A 185 -4.43 6.48 -8.54
C PRO A 185 -3.19 7.17 -9.15
N SER A 186 -2.62 8.17 -8.47
CA SER A 186 -1.38 8.83 -8.87
C SER A 186 -0.12 8.16 -8.33
N THR A 187 -0.26 7.17 -7.45
CA THR A 187 0.88 6.44 -6.88
C THR A 187 1.41 5.47 -7.93
N ASP A 188 2.70 5.53 -8.23
CA ASP A 188 3.34 4.47 -9.01
C ASP A 188 3.68 3.28 -8.11
N ILE A 189 3.57 2.09 -8.67
CA ILE A 189 3.88 0.83 -7.99
C ILE A 189 4.88 0.09 -8.85
N ASP A 190 5.93 -0.41 -8.24
CA ASP A 190 6.98 -1.15 -8.93
C ASP A 190 7.39 -2.39 -8.14
N PHE A 191 7.93 -3.39 -8.81
CA PHE A 191 8.42 -4.62 -8.19
C PHE A 191 9.92 -4.74 -8.42
N VAL A 192 10.65 -5.10 -7.37
CA VAL A 192 12.11 -5.29 -7.42
C VAL A 192 12.45 -6.61 -6.76
N SER A 193 13.45 -7.31 -7.29
CA SER A 193 13.94 -8.55 -6.68
C SER A 193 14.49 -8.20 -5.29
N ALA A 194 13.96 -8.81 -4.23
CA ALA A 194 14.41 -8.59 -2.86
C ALA A 194 15.92 -8.84 -2.72
N PRO A 195 16.49 -9.93 -3.26
CA PRO A 195 17.94 -10.14 -3.29
C PRO A 195 18.75 -8.97 -3.87
N VAL A 196 18.34 -8.46 -5.03
CA VAL A 196 19.01 -7.32 -5.70
C VAL A 196 18.83 -6.05 -4.88
N ALA A 197 17.61 -5.82 -4.39
CA ALA A 197 17.24 -4.67 -3.57
C ALA A 197 18.02 -4.61 -2.25
N ASP A 198 18.33 -5.76 -1.66
CA ASP A 198 19.05 -5.93 -0.40
C ASP A 198 20.58 -5.98 -0.61
N GLY A 199 21.04 -5.83 -1.86
CA GLY A 199 22.47 -5.78 -2.19
C GLY A 199 23.19 -7.11 -2.05
N LEU A 200 22.45 -8.22 -2.10
CA LEU A 200 23.02 -9.56 -2.07
C LEU A 200 23.81 -9.86 -3.34
N ARG A 201 24.63 -10.91 -3.27
CA ARG A 201 25.48 -11.40 -4.35
C ARG A 201 25.10 -12.83 -4.76
N PRO A 202 25.51 -13.25 -5.96
CA PRO A 202 25.47 -14.65 -6.37
C PRO A 202 26.01 -15.58 -5.26
N GLY A 203 25.29 -16.67 -4.99
CA GLY A 203 25.66 -17.65 -3.96
C GLY A 203 25.41 -17.26 -2.50
N GLU A 204 24.99 -16.03 -2.19
CA GLU A 204 24.64 -15.64 -0.81
C GLU A 204 23.27 -16.16 -0.37
N LEU A 205 22.43 -16.57 -1.32
CA LEU A 205 21.14 -17.21 -1.05
C LEU A 205 21.27 -18.72 -1.16
N SER A 206 20.81 -19.41 -0.12
CA SER A 206 20.64 -20.85 -0.14
C SER A 206 19.20 -21.20 -0.54
N CYS A 207 19.04 -22.10 -1.51
CA CYS A 207 17.73 -22.66 -1.84
C CYS A 207 17.22 -23.55 -0.68
N ASN A 208 15.93 -23.87 -0.69
CA ASN A 208 15.29 -24.67 0.36
C ASN A 208 15.96 -26.05 0.52
N TYR A 209 16.44 -26.64 -0.57
CA TYR A 209 17.17 -27.91 -0.54
C TYR A 209 18.48 -27.81 0.25
N CYS A 210 19.32 -26.82 -0.06
CA CYS A 210 20.57 -26.60 0.66
C CYS A 210 20.35 -26.25 2.14
N LEU A 211 19.32 -25.45 2.44
CA LEU A 211 18.94 -25.13 3.83
C LEU A 211 18.51 -26.40 4.61
N ALA A 212 17.76 -27.31 3.97
CA ALA A 212 17.38 -28.58 4.58
C ALA A 212 18.60 -29.49 4.82
N LEU A 213 19.53 -29.57 3.87
CA LEU A 213 20.78 -30.31 4.05
C LEU A 213 21.65 -29.72 5.18
N GLU A 214 21.69 -28.40 5.32
CA GLU A 214 22.41 -27.72 6.41
C GLU A 214 21.79 -28.04 7.77
N ALA A 215 20.45 -27.99 7.88
CA ALA A 215 19.73 -28.36 9.09
C ALA A 215 19.99 -29.80 9.54
N ASP A 216 20.21 -30.71 8.58
CA ASP A 216 20.54 -32.12 8.85
C ASP A 216 22.04 -32.38 9.10
N GLY A 217 22.89 -31.35 9.06
CA GLY A 217 24.35 -31.48 9.17
C GLY A 217 25.00 -32.22 8.00
N ARG A 218 24.29 -32.34 6.88
CA ARG A 218 24.73 -33.04 5.65
C ARG A 218 25.29 -32.10 4.58
N CYS A 219 25.13 -30.78 4.74
CA CYS A 219 25.62 -29.82 3.76
C CYS A 219 27.14 -29.59 3.90
N GLY A 220 27.92 -30.20 3.01
CA GLY A 220 29.31 -29.82 2.72
C GLY A 220 29.43 -28.69 1.68
N CYS A 221 28.35 -27.94 1.45
CA CYS A 221 28.16 -27.10 0.27
C CYS A 221 28.98 -25.80 0.27
N TYR A 222 29.54 -25.39 1.42
CA TYR A 222 30.35 -24.18 1.57
C TYR A 222 31.63 -24.13 0.71
N HIS A 223 31.94 -25.20 -0.04
CA HIS A 223 33.14 -25.30 -0.88
C HIS A 223 32.86 -25.53 -2.38
N GLY A 224 31.74 -25.02 -2.92
CA GLY A 224 31.61 -24.80 -4.36
C GLY A 224 31.31 -26.06 -5.18
N GLY A 225 30.35 -26.88 -4.75
CA GLY A 225 30.02 -28.08 -5.53
C GLY A 225 28.85 -28.93 -5.06
N CYS A 226 27.78 -28.37 -4.50
CA CYS A 226 26.53 -29.12 -4.38
C CYS A 226 25.91 -29.22 -5.79
N ARG A 227 26.42 -30.14 -6.61
CA ARG A 227 25.85 -30.52 -7.92
C ARG A 227 24.72 -31.53 -7.74
N ASP A 228 23.94 -31.38 -6.68
CA ASP A 228 22.73 -32.16 -6.56
C ASP A 228 21.74 -31.69 -7.62
N GLU A 229 21.04 -32.63 -8.24
CA GLU A 229 20.06 -32.33 -9.29
C GLU A 229 18.89 -31.52 -8.72
N ASP A 230 18.67 -31.59 -7.39
CA ASP A 230 17.64 -30.85 -6.65
C ASP A 230 18.12 -29.47 -6.16
N CYS A 231 19.37 -29.07 -6.43
CA CYS A 231 19.91 -27.78 -5.99
C CYS A 231 19.53 -26.65 -6.96
N GLU A 232 18.70 -25.71 -6.49
CA GLU A 232 18.32 -24.50 -7.23
C GLU A 232 19.17 -23.26 -6.88
N CYS A 233 20.32 -23.44 -6.20
CA CYS A 233 21.17 -22.28 -5.85
C CYS A 233 21.78 -21.66 -7.10
N ASP A 234 21.90 -20.33 -7.09
CA ASP A 234 22.64 -19.61 -8.12
C ASP A 234 24.13 -19.97 -8.05
N ASP A 235 24.78 -20.03 -9.22
CA ASP A 235 26.22 -20.26 -9.31
C ASP A 235 26.97 -19.11 -8.59
N PRO A 236 27.77 -19.39 -7.54
CA PRO A 236 28.51 -18.35 -6.82
C PRO A 236 29.53 -17.63 -7.70
N ASP A 237 29.98 -18.25 -8.80
CA ASP A 237 30.91 -17.66 -9.75
C ASP A 237 30.20 -16.85 -10.86
N MET A 238 28.85 -16.82 -10.88
CA MET A 238 28.08 -15.97 -11.79
C MET A 238 28.44 -14.51 -11.58
N ASN A 239 28.59 -13.74 -12.66
CA ASN A 239 28.89 -12.32 -12.49
C ASN A 239 27.65 -11.56 -11.99
N TYR A 240 27.87 -10.45 -11.27
CA TYR A 240 26.78 -9.70 -10.64
C TYR A 240 25.72 -9.18 -11.63
N TYR A 241 26.10 -8.83 -12.86
CA TYR A 241 25.17 -8.32 -13.86
C TYR A 241 24.27 -9.44 -14.40
N GLU A 242 24.85 -10.58 -14.78
CA GLU A 242 24.10 -11.78 -15.20
C GLU A 242 23.14 -12.25 -14.11
N TRP A 243 23.59 -12.24 -12.86
CA TRP A 243 22.74 -12.59 -11.72
C TRP A 243 21.61 -11.59 -11.47
N THR A 244 21.86 -10.29 -11.68
CA THR A 244 20.83 -9.26 -11.60
C THR A 244 19.77 -9.45 -12.69
N GLU A 245 20.20 -9.70 -13.94
CA GLU A 245 19.28 -10.01 -15.04
C GLU A 245 18.46 -11.28 -14.76
N LEU A 246 19.11 -12.34 -14.25
CA LEU A 246 18.42 -13.57 -13.84
C LEU A 246 17.37 -13.30 -12.74
N CYS A 247 17.71 -12.47 -11.76
CA CYS A 247 16.80 -12.06 -10.69
C CYS A 247 15.62 -11.24 -11.23
N GLU A 248 15.85 -10.34 -12.19
CA GLU A 248 14.81 -9.55 -12.85
C GLU A 248 13.90 -10.44 -13.70
N ASP A 249 14.47 -11.40 -14.43
CA ASP A 249 13.72 -12.38 -15.21
C ASP A 249 12.83 -13.27 -14.33
N ARG A 250 13.32 -13.71 -13.16
CA ARG A 250 12.54 -14.47 -12.18
C ARG A 250 11.28 -13.74 -11.70
N ILE A 251 11.34 -12.41 -11.62
CA ILE A 251 10.20 -11.59 -11.20
C ILE A 251 9.48 -10.89 -12.37
N ALA A 252 9.88 -11.14 -13.62
CA ALA A 252 9.34 -10.44 -14.79
C ALA A 252 7.83 -10.67 -15.00
N TYR A 253 7.28 -11.73 -14.42
CA TYR A 253 5.83 -11.98 -14.40
C TYR A 253 5.08 -10.96 -13.54
N LEU A 254 5.72 -10.26 -12.59
CA LEU A 254 5.06 -9.28 -11.73
C LEU A 254 4.62 -8.02 -12.47
N ASP A 255 5.12 -7.74 -13.68
CA ASP A 255 4.56 -6.67 -14.52
C ASP A 255 3.07 -6.91 -14.79
N VAL A 256 2.66 -8.18 -14.94
CA VAL A 256 1.24 -8.55 -15.06
C VAL A 256 0.46 -8.19 -13.80
N VAL A 257 1.01 -8.50 -12.62
CA VAL A 257 0.40 -8.15 -11.33
C VAL A 257 0.30 -6.64 -11.18
N ARG A 258 1.36 -5.90 -11.54
CA ARG A 258 1.39 -4.44 -11.57
C ARG A 258 0.27 -3.87 -12.44
N ARG A 259 0.10 -4.37 -13.66
CA ARG A 259 -0.96 -3.93 -14.59
C ARG A 259 -2.35 -4.24 -14.06
N PHE A 260 -2.53 -5.41 -13.44
CA PHE A 260 -3.79 -5.79 -12.78
C PHE A 260 -4.14 -4.83 -11.63
N LEU A 261 -3.16 -4.50 -10.78
CA LEU A 261 -3.33 -3.59 -9.66
C LEU A 261 -3.64 -2.14 -10.09
N LEU A 262 -2.95 -1.67 -11.14
CA LEU A 262 -3.08 -0.32 -11.67
C LEU A 262 -4.22 -0.17 -12.71
N ASN A 263 -5.07 -1.18 -12.89
CA ASN A 263 -6.17 -1.10 -13.84
C ASN A 263 -7.06 0.14 -13.56
N HIS A 264 -7.25 0.97 -14.60
CA HIS A 264 -7.97 2.23 -14.54
C HIS A 264 -9.47 2.12 -14.88
N ASN A 265 -9.95 0.93 -15.21
CA ASN A 265 -11.36 0.70 -15.51
C ASN A 265 -12.25 1.07 -14.31
N ASP A 266 -13.22 1.98 -14.56
CA ASP A 266 -14.07 2.55 -13.52
C ASP A 266 -15.04 1.52 -12.90
N GLU A 267 -15.51 0.55 -13.69
CA GLU A 267 -16.40 -0.52 -13.20
C GLU A 267 -15.66 -1.48 -12.27
N TRP A 268 -14.43 -1.86 -12.65
CA TRP A 268 -13.52 -2.64 -11.82
C TRP A 268 -13.25 -1.95 -10.49
N ARG A 269 -12.84 -0.67 -10.55
CA ARG A 269 -12.57 0.15 -9.37
C ARG A 269 -13.79 0.32 -8.47
N LYS A 270 -14.97 0.54 -9.06
CA LYS A 270 -16.24 0.60 -8.31
C LYS A 270 -16.52 -0.73 -7.59
N THR A 271 -16.27 -1.86 -8.25
CA THR A 271 -16.43 -3.20 -7.67
C THR A 271 -15.49 -3.42 -6.48
N VAL A 272 -14.22 -3.01 -6.61
CA VAL A 272 -13.22 -3.04 -5.53
C VAL A 272 -13.64 -2.15 -4.36
N ARG A 273 -14.05 -0.90 -4.61
CA ARG A 273 -14.49 0.06 -3.57
C ARG A 273 -15.67 -0.45 -2.76
N GLN A 274 -16.66 -1.03 -3.45
CA GLN A 274 -17.84 -1.61 -2.85
C GLN A 274 -17.55 -2.96 -2.17
N GLN A 275 -16.31 -3.44 -2.25
CA GLN A 275 -15.85 -4.73 -1.74
C GLN A 275 -16.70 -5.87 -2.29
N LEU A 276 -17.20 -5.76 -3.51
CA LEU A 276 -17.97 -6.83 -4.14
C LEU A 276 -17.07 -8.00 -4.56
N THR A 277 -15.75 -7.80 -4.54
CA THR A 277 -14.76 -8.83 -4.86
C THR A 277 -13.63 -8.87 -3.82
N SER A 278 -12.98 -10.02 -3.72
CA SER A 278 -11.64 -10.16 -3.16
C SER A 278 -10.77 -10.95 -4.13
N CYS A 279 -9.50 -10.56 -4.28
CA CYS A 279 -8.61 -11.20 -5.24
C CYS A 279 -7.44 -11.85 -4.53
N THR A 280 -7.12 -13.07 -4.93
CA THR A 280 -5.84 -13.71 -4.65
C THR A 280 -5.12 -13.92 -5.98
N PHE A 281 -3.80 -13.94 -5.94
CA PHE A 281 -3.03 -14.38 -7.08
C PHE A 281 -2.02 -15.42 -6.64
N SER A 282 -1.61 -16.26 -7.58
CA SER A 282 -0.54 -17.22 -7.40
C SER A 282 0.22 -17.34 -8.71
N GLU A 283 1.52 -17.55 -8.62
CA GLU A 283 2.31 -17.95 -9.78
C GLU A 283 2.08 -19.44 -10.05
N TYR A 284 1.91 -19.77 -11.33
CA TYR A 284 1.93 -21.11 -11.89
C TYR A 284 3.23 -21.27 -12.67
N HIS A 285 3.71 -22.53 -12.81
CA HIS A 285 4.96 -22.85 -13.49
C HIS A 285 5.23 -21.99 -14.74
N ALA A 286 6.47 -21.50 -14.86
CA ALA A 286 6.97 -20.70 -15.98
C ALA A 286 6.36 -19.29 -16.11
N GLY A 287 6.17 -18.57 -14.99
CA GLY A 287 5.76 -17.16 -15.02
C GLY A 287 4.31 -16.92 -15.47
N HIS A 288 3.49 -17.97 -15.49
CA HIS A 288 2.05 -17.83 -15.66
C HIS A 288 1.43 -17.37 -14.34
N VAL A 289 0.57 -16.35 -14.37
CA VAL A 289 -0.06 -15.81 -13.16
C VAL A 289 -1.54 -16.19 -13.15
N PHE A 290 -1.98 -16.73 -12.04
CA PHE A 290 -3.36 -17.08 -11.79
C PHE A 290 -4.00 -16.02 -10.90
N PHE A 291 -5.06 -15.36 -11.37
CA PHE A 291 -5.86 -14.42 -10.58
C PHE A 291 -7.20 -15.05 -10.24
N LYS A 292 -7.44 -15.29 -8.95
CA LYS A 292 -8.73 -15.75 -8.44
C LYS A 292 -9.51 -14.59 -7.85
N ILE A 293 -10.58 -14.20 -8.53
CA ILE A 293 -11.48 -13.13 -8.15
C ILE A 293 -12.71 -13.77 -7.50
N HIS A 294 -12.80 -13.68 -6.17
CA HIS A 294 -13.96 -14.13 -5.42
C HIS A 294 -15.03 -13.03 -5.43
N CYS A 295 -16.17 -13.33 -6.04
CA CYS A 295 -17.31 -12.42 -6.14
C CYS A 295 -18.31 -12.65 -4.99
N ARG A 296 -18.76 -11.56 -4.36
CA ARG A 296 -19.82 -11.59 -3.33
C ARG A 296 -21.20 -11.82 -3.95
N ASP A 297 -22.16 -12.19 -3.10
CA ASP A 297 -23.50 -12.65 -3.45
C ASP A 297 -24.25 -11.76 -4.43
N THR A 298 -24.13 -10.43 -4.34
CA THR A 298 -24.84 -9.50 -5.23
C THR A 298 -24.39 -9.62 -6.68
N LEU A 299 -23.08 -9.80 -6.91
CA LEU A 299 -22.51 -10.01 -8.24
C LEU A 299 -22.69 -11.48 -8.68
N ALA A 300 -22.70 -12.41 -7.73
CA ALA A 300 -22.98 -13.82 -8.02
C ALA A 300 -24.39 -14.05 -8.59
N GLN A 301 -25.38 -13.26 -8.14
CA GLN A 301 -26.75 -13.34 -8.62
C GLN A 301 -26.92 -12.89 -10.07
N THR A 302 -26.06 -11.98 -10.56
CA THR A 302 -26.12 -11.47 -11.94
C THR A 302 -25.38 -12.36 -12.94
N VAL A 303 -24.55 -13.28 -12.45
CA VAL A 303 -23.72 -14.15 -13.30
C VAL A 303 -24.24 -15.59 -13.19
N SER A 304 -24.97 -16.07 -14.21
CA SER A 304 -25.55 -17.42 -14.22
C SER A 304 -24.66 -18.46 -14.90
N ASP A 305 -23.81 -18.03 -15.83
CA ASP A 305 -23.13 -18.90 -16.79
C ASP A 305 -21.76 -18.32 -17.20
N ALA A 306 -21.02 -19.09 -18.00
CA ALA A 306 -19.68 -18.70 -18.44
C ALA A 306 -19.68 -17.43 -19.31
N GLN A 307 -20.75 -17.19 -20.09
CA GLN A 307 -20.83 -16.01 -20.97
C GLN A 307 -21.02 -14.73 -20.16
N SER A 308 -21.95 -14.73 -19.19
CA SER A 308 -22.15 -13.61 -18.29
C SER A 308 -20.90 -13.32 -17.44
N ALA A 309 -20.16 -14.34 -17.01
CA ALA A 309 -18.89 -14.17 -16.33
C ALA A 309 -17.80 -13.57 -17.24
N TRP A 310 -17.74 -14.03 -18.50
CA TRP A 310 -16.86 -13.45 -19.52
C TRP A 310 -17.18 -11.98 -19.75
N ASP A 311 -18.46 -11.63 -19.88
CA ASP A 311 -18.90 -10.25 -20.11
C ASP A 311 -18.53 -9.34 -18.93
N VAL A 312 -18.56 -9.85 -17.69
CA VAL A 312 -18.07 -9.13 -16.50
C VAL A 312 -16.56 -8.88 -16.57
N LEU A 313 -15.75 -9.91 -16.85
CA LEU A 313 -14.29 -9.74 -16.96
C LEU A 313 -13.91 -8.80 -18.11
N LYS A 314 -14.66 -8.87 -19.22
CA LYS A 314 -14.51 -7.97 -20.36
C LYS A 314 -14.91 -6.53 -20.00
N GLY A 315 -16.01 -6.33 -19.27
CA GLY A 315 -16.42 -5.01 -18.78
C GLY A 315 -15.41 -4.38 -17.82
N TRP A 316 -14.61 -5.21 -17.15
CA TRP A 316 -13.48 -4.78 -16.30
C TRP A 316 -12.17 -4.55 -17.07
N ASP A 317 -12.16 -4.72 -18.39
CA ASP A 317 -10.98 -4.65 -19.27
C ASP A 317 -9.82 -5.55 -18.80
N LEU A 318 -10.10 -6.67 -18.12
CA LEU A 318 -9.06 -7.55 -17.60
C LEU A 318 -8.40 -8.40 -18.69
N PHE A 319 -9.09 -8.63 -19.81
CA PHE A 319 -8.54 -9.35 -20.95
C PHE A 319 -7.66 -8.48 -21.85
N ASP A 320 -7.78 -7.15 -21.75
CA ASP A 320 -6.98 -6.20 -22.53
C ASP A 320 -5.65 -5.86 -21.84
N LEU A 321 -5.38 -6.45 -20.67
CA LEU A 321 -4.12 -6.28 -19.97
C LEU A 321 -2.94 -6.84 -20.80
N PRO A 322 -1.79 -6.16 -20.84
CA PRO A 322 -0.60 -6.69 -21.50
C PRO A 322 -0.24 -8.07 -20.95
N ARG A 323 0.16 -8.98 -21.84
CA ARG A 323 0.47 -10.38 -21.49
C ARG A 323 -0.71 -11.12 -20.84
N ALA A 324 -1.97 -10.77 -21.13
CA ALA A 324 -3.13 -11.53 -20.64
C ALA A 324 -3.09 -13.02 -20.99
N ARG A 325 -2.35 -13.43 -22.03
CA ARG A 325 -2.05 -14.85 -22.35
C ARG A 325 -1.30 -15.61 -21.24
N ASN A 326 -0.57 -14.88 -20.40
CA ASN A 326 0.11 -15.41 -19.22
C ASN A 326 -0.79 -15.33 -17.98
N MET A 327 -2.07 -14.95 -18.14
CA MET A 327 -3.03 -14.82 -17.05
C MET A 327 -4.10 -15.91 -17.15
N GLU A 328 -4.42 -16.53 -16.01
CA GLU A 328 -5.64 -17.29 -15.84
C GLU A 328 -6.55 -16.51 -14.89
N PHE A 329 -7.77 -16.20 -15.32
CA PHE A 329 -8.77 -15.59 -14.46
C PHE A 329 -9.76 -16.63 -13.97
N VAL A 330 -9.96 -16.67 -12.66
CA VAL A 330 -10.98 -17.51 -12.03
C VAL A 330 -11.96 -16.66 -11.27
N LEU A 331 -13.19 -16.61 -11.78
CA LEU A 331 -14.31 -16.04 -11.04
C LEU A 331 -14.90 -17.11 -10.13
N ALA A 332 -14.80 -16.90 -8.82
CA ALA A 332 -15.32 -17.78 -7.80
C ALA A 332 -16.54 -17.16 -7.12
N PHE A 333 -17.69 -17.82 -7.21
CA PHE A 333 -18.94 -17.40 -6.60
C PHE A 333 -19.27 -18.32 -5.44
N ALA A 334 -19.30 -17.78 -4.21
CA ALA A 334 -19.66 -18.56 -3.03
C ALA A 334 -21.15 -18.41 -2.73
N GLU A 335 -21.94 -19.44 -3.01
CA GLU A 335 -23.35 -19.49 -2.61
C GLU A 335 -23.49 -20.18 -1.26
N LYS A 336 -24.07 -19.48 -0.28
CA LYS A 336 -24.40 -20.07 1.02
C LYS A 336 -25.90 -20.35 1.09
N LYS A 337 -26.27 -21.62 1.19
CA LYS A 337 -27.65 -22.06 1.47
C LYS A 337 -27.75 -22.53 2.90
N MET A 338 -28.58 -21.86 3.68
CA MET A 338 -28.86 -22.22 5.07
C MET A 338 -30.12 -23.10 5.11
N SER A 339 -30.02 -24.27 5.73
CA SER A 339 -31.15 -25.17 5.99
C SER A 339 -31.20 -25.55 7.46
N THR A 340 -32.37 -25.96 7.95
CA THR A 340 -32.53 -26.44 9.33
C THR A 340 -32.91 -27.91 9.29
N ILE A 341 -32.10 -28.77 9.90
CA ILE A 341 -32.37 -30.21 10.01
C ILE A 341 -32.32 -30.60 11.49
N GLY A 342 -33.45 -31.05 12.03
CA GLY A 342 -33.55 -31.45 13.44
C GLY A 342 -33.25 -30.34 14.44
N GLY A 343 -33.64 -29.09 14.14
CA GLY A 343 -33.38 -27.92 14.99
C GLY A 343 -31.94 -27.38 14.93
N ARG A 344 -31.06 -27.96 14.11
CA ARG A 344 -29.70 -27.44 13.86
C ARG A 344 -29.64 -26.69 12.53
N SER A 345 -29.04 -25.51 12.54
CA SER A 345 -28.74 -24.74 11.31
C SER A 345 -27.52 -25.32 10.62
N ILE A 346 -27.68 -25.71 9.35
CA ILE A 346 -26.63 -26.20 8.47
C ILE A 346 -26.40 -25.15 7.39
N ILE A 347 -25.15 -24.73 7.20
CA ILE A 347 -24.76 -23.83 6.12
C ILE A 347 -24.03 -24.66 5.07
N ARG A 348 -24.66 -24.88 3.92
CA ARG A 348 -24.01 -25.47 2.75
C ARG A 348 -23.42 -24.34 1.92
N SER A 349 -22.09 -24.30 1.82
CA SER A 349 -21.40 -23.40 0.90
C SER A 349 -21.08 -24.17 -0.38
N VAL A 350 -21.52 -23.66 -1.53
CA VAL A 350 -21.14 -24.16 -2.86
C VAL A 350 -20.32 -23.08 -3.52
N VAL A 351 -19.11 -23.40 -3.96
CA VAL A 351 -18.27 -22.48 -4.73
C VAL A 351 -18.36 -22.89 -6.19
N ARG A 352 -18.89 -22.01 -7.03
CA ARG A 352 -18.86 -22.17 -8.49
C ARG A 352 -17.66 -21.40 -9.02
N GLU A 353 -16.76 -22.09 -9.70
CA GLU A 353 -15.58 -21.49 -10.32
C GLU A 353 -15.74 -21.49 -11.84
N MET A 354 -15.47 -20.36 -12.47
CA MET A 354 -15.39 -20.23 -13.92
C MET A 354 -13.97 -19.80 -14.26
N ARG A 355 -13.27 -20.63 -15.04
CA ARG A 355 -11.86 -20.44 -15.40
C ARG A 355 -11.76 -19.97 -16.83
N PHE A 356 -10.97 -18.93 -17.05
CA PHE A 356 -10.77 -18.31 -18.35
C PHE A 356 -9.29 -18.32 -18.68
N LEU A 357 -8.96 -19.08 -19.73
CA LEU A 357 -7.64 -19.17 -20.33
C LEU A 357 -7.73 -18.48 -21.70
N LEU A 358 -6.87 -17.50 -21.94
CA LEU A 358 -6.76 -16.92 -23.27
C LEU A 358 -5.95 -17.88 -24.17
N PRO A 359 -6.45 -18.18 -25.39
CA PRO A 359 -5.76 -19.11 -26.28
C PRO A 359 -4.37 -18.59 -26.61
N LYS A 360 -3.39 -19.51 -26.67
CA LYS A 360 -2.10 -19.21 -27.28
C LYS A 360 -2.39 -18.97 -28.77
N GLN A 361 -2.13 -17.76 -29.27
CA GLN A 361 -2.06 -17.56 -30.71
C GLN A 361 -0.85 -18.34 -31.18
N ASP A 362 -1.06 -19.33 -32.05
CA ASP A 362 0.04 -20.00 -32.74
C ASP A 362 0.81 -18.92 -33.52
N ALA A 363 2.05 -18.67 -33.09
CA ALA A 363 2.90 -17.61 -33.61
C ALA A 363 3.47 -17.95 -34.99
#